data_AF-A0A7Y0JNP0-F1
#
_entry.id   AF-A0A7Y0JNP0-F1
#
_cell.length_a   1.000
_cell.length_b   1.000
_cell.length_c   1.000
_cell.angle_alpha   90.00
_cell.angle_beta   90.00
_cell.angle_gamma   90.00
#
_symmetry.space_group_name_H-M   'P 1'
#
loop_
_entity.id
_entity.type
_entity.pdbx_description
1 polymer ?
#
loop_
_entity_poly.entity_id
_entity_poly.type
_entity_poly.pdbx_seq_one_letter_code
_entity_poly.pdbx_strand_id
1 'polypeptide(L)'
;MSLPLRLTGAHHQTFATTAGPPDHDLRRYWHDAAAGYGRSLRDDTLTLARPVAFDVLAAPLLAKLAPGPIDLVVLAHATPEGEPRASAGCVFTERLPGVRTTFSVTEQGRTSAFAALLLAGTFPARGRVLVLVLDQSVVPWEVPDATDVPAVDAVVALLFETGGSGVRWEHHAGVTPGEVVPVLTSFAPDTPAVLGQGMPAGDYDRLGVPLIATAPGLLCTSAWAQLPGLMTGGHERVLLADYDATLRSLSLAEIDLRARPDE
;
A
#
# COMPACT_ATOMS: atom_id res chain seq x y z
N MET A 1 8.92 12.48 -11.77
CA MET A 1 8.88 11.80 -13.09
C MET A 1 7.45 11.41 -13.46
N SER A 2 7.12 11.22 -14.74
CA SER A 2 5.80 10.72 -15.17
C SER A 2 5.86 9.22 -15.45
N LEU A 3 4.90 8.47 -14.92
CA LEU A 3 4.77 7.04 -15.15
C LEU A 3 3.71 6.78 -16.24
N PRO A 4 3.95 5.84 -17.17
CA PRO A 4 3.04 5.51 -18.26
C PRO A 4 1.85 4.66 -17.78
N LEU A 5 1.18 5.11 -16.73
CA LEU A 5 0.07 4.44 -16.06
C LEU A 5 -1.15 5.36 -16.02
N ARG A 6 -2.32 4.76 -16.18
CA ARG A 6 -3.61 5.40 -15.93
C ARG A 6 -4.41 4.55 -14.96
N LEU A 7 -4.84 5.14 -13.84
CA LEU A 7 -5.70 4.46 -12.86
C LEU A 7 -7.10 4.25 -13.48
N THR A 8 -7.59 3.02 -13.49
CA THR A 8 -8.90 2.67 -14.05
C THR A 8 -9.83 2.04 -13.02
N GLY A 9 -9.32 1.60 -11.88
CA GLY A 9 -10.15 1.12 -10.77
C GLY A 9 -9.40 1.16 -9.45
N ALA A 10 -10.13 1.43 -8.37
CA ALA A 10 -9.61 1.38 -7.02
C ALA A 10 -10.66 0.82 -6.06
N HIS A 11 -10.26 -0.09 -5.18
CA HIS A 11 -11.06 -0.53 -4.04
C HIS A 11 -10.22 -0.55 -2.77
N HIS A 12 -10.87 -0.31 -1.64
CA HIS A 12 -10.26 -0.38 -0.32
C HIS A 12 -11.20 -1.14 0.62
N GLN A 13 -10.63 -1.96 1.48
CA GLN A 13 -11.37 -2.62 2.55
C GLN A 13 -10.48 -2.83 3.76
N THR A 14 -11.03 -2.59 4.95
CA THR A 14 -10.45 -2.99 6.23
C THR A 14 -11.10 -4.27 6.72
N PHE A 15 -10.36 -5.07 7.48
CA PHE A 15 -10.81 -6.32 8.05
C PHE A 15 -10.56 -6.30 9.55
N ALA A 16 -11.51 -6.82 10.31
CA ALA A 16 -11.28 -7.06 11.73
C ALA A 16 -10.19 -8.14 11.88
N THR A 17 -9.34 -7.98 12.89
CA THR A 17 -8.34 -8.97 13.23
C THR A 17 -8.98 -10.34 13.45
N THR A 18 -8.40 -11.37 12.84
CA THR A 18 -8.95 -12.72 12.92
C THR A 18 -8.63 -13.34 14.29
N ALA A 19 -9.69 -13.61 15.06
CA ALA A 19 -9.59 -14.14 16.41
C ALA A 19 -9.16 -15.62 16.45
N GLY A 20 -8.46 -15.97 17.53
CA GLY A 20 -8.00 -17.31 17.85
C GLY A 20 -6.55 -17.56 17.41
N PRO A 21 -5.87 -18.50 18.08
CA PRO A 21 -4.45 -18.71 17.88
C PRO A 21 -4.13 -19.29 16.48
N PRO A 22 -2.90 -19.09 15.99
CA PRO A 22 -2.38 -19.85 14.86
C PRO A 22 -2.36 -21.34 15.20
N ASP A 23 -2.32 -22.19 14.17
CA ASP A 23 -2.07 -23.61 14.39
C ASP A 23 -0.66 -23.87 14.93
N HIS A 24 -0.45 -25.07 15.47
CA HIS A 24 0.80 -25.45 16.13
C HIS A 24 2.02 -25.34 15.19
N ASP A 25 1.86 -25.74 13.93
CA ASP A 25 2.97 -25.79 12.98
C ASP A 25 3.40 -24.39 12.57
N LEU A 26 2.43 -23.50 12.33
CA LEU A 26 2.68 -22.10 12.04
C LEU A 26 3.34 -21.39 13.25
N ARG A 27 2.87 -21.68 14.46
CA ARG A 27 3.46 -21.12 15.69
C ARG A 27 4.89 -21.59 15.89
N ARG A 28 5.16 -22.87 15.63
CA ARG A 28 6.52 -23.44 15.66
C ARG A 28 7.42 -22.80 14.61
N TYR A 29 6.92 -22.61 13.38
CA TYR A 29 7.67 -21.94 12.32
C TYR A 29 8.14 -20.54 12.75
N TRP A 30 7.24 -19.70 13.28
CA TRP A 30 7.66 -18.37 13.72
C TRP A 30 8.58 -18.40 14.92
N HIS A 31 8.38 -19.34 15.86
CA HIS A 31 9.28 -19.50 17.00
C HIS A 31 10.71 -19.77 16.52
N ASP A 32 10.88 -20.73 15.61
CA ASP A 32 12.18 -21.08 15.05
C ASP A 32 12.77 -19.91 14.23
N ALA A 33 11.95 -19.20 13.46
CA ALA A 33 12.36 -18.01 12.71
C ALA A 33 12.83 -16.88 13.64
N ALA A 34 12.06 -16.53 14.67
CA ALA A 34 12.37 -15.46 15.62
C ALA A 34 13.62 -15.78 16.45
N ALA A 35 13.75 -17.03 16.90
CA ALA A 35 14.90 -17.49 17.67
C ALA A 35 16.22 -17.32 16.88
N GLY A 36 16.20 -17.54 15.56
CA GLY A 36 17.34 -17.32 14.68
C GLY A 36 17.88 -15.88 14.68
N TYR A 37 17.08 -14.90 15.08
CA TYR A 37 17.45 -13.48 15.18
C TYR A 37 17.55 -12.98 16.63
N GLY A 38 17.54 -13.89 17.62
CA GLY A 38 17.55 -13.51 19.04
C GLY A 38 16.29 -12.74 19.46
N ARG A 39 15.17 -12.97 18.77
CA ARG A 39 13.87 -12.35 19.05
C ARG A 39 12.93 -13.37 19.71
N SER A 40 11.93 -12.84 20.42
CA SER A 40 10.85 -13.62 21.02
C SER A 40 9.55 -13.37 20.29
N LEU A 41 8.65 -14.35 20.35
CA LEU A 41 7.29 -14.19 19.84
C LEU A 41 6.45 -13.31 20.78
N ARG A 42 5.50 -12.60 20.19
CA ARG A 42 4.42 -11.89 20.89
C ARG A 42 3.33 -12.88 21.28
N ASP A 43 3.60 -13.69 22.30
CA ASP A 43 2.67 -14.75 22.71
C ASP A 43 1.27 -14.21 23.09
N ASP A 44 1.19 -13.03 23.71
CA ASP A 44 -0.08 -12.39 24.04
C ASP A 44 -0.92 -12.09 22.78
N THR A 45 -0.26 -11.59 21.72
CA THR A 45 -0.91 -11.32 20.43
C THR A 45 -1.32 -12.62 19.73
N LEU A 46 -0.42 -13.60 19.68
CA LEU A 46 -0.67 -14.87 18.99
C LEU A 46 -1.64 -15.79 19.74
N THR A 47 -1.87 -15.58 21.03
CA THR A 47 -2.90 -16.31 21.78
C THR A 47 -4.31 -15.82 21.41
N LEU A 48 -4.44 -14.53 21.07
CA LEU A 48 -5.71 -13.88 20.79
C LEU A 48 -6.06 -13.84 19.31
N ALA A 49 -5.06 -13.82 18.43
CA ALA A 49 -5.25 -13.60 17.01
C ALA A 49 -4.26 -14.38 16.14
N ARG A 50 -4.63 -14.56 14.88
CA ARG A 50 -3.77 -15.10 13.84
C ARG A 50 -3.77 -14.19 12.60
N PRO A 51 -2.66 -14.14 11.85
CA PRO A 51 -2.64 -13.46 10.56
C PRO A 51 -3.46 -14.22 9.53
N VAL A 52 -3.81 -13.51 8.46
CA VAL A 52 -4.56 -14.04 7.32
C VAL A 52 -3.70 -13.86 6.07
N ALA A 53 -3.68 -14.87 5.20
CA ALA A 53 -2.97 -14.80 3.94
C ALA A 53 -3.47 -13.63 3.07
N PHE A 54 -2.56 -12.98 2.35
CA PHE A 54 -2.85 -11.81 1.54
C PHE A 54 -3.79 -12.11 0.38
N ASP A 55 -3.74 -13.32 -0.20
CA ASP A 55 -4.68 -13.72 -1.25
C ASP A 55 -6.12 -13.76 -0.73
N VAL A 56 -6.31 -14.22 0.52
CA VAL A 56 -7.61 -14.24 1.19
C VAL A 56 -8.11 -12.83 1.47
N LEU A 57 -7.25 -11.93 1.96
CA LEU A 57 -7.61 -10.53 2.20
C LEU A 57 -7.92 -9.77 0.90
N ALA A 58 -7.19 -10.05 -0.19
CA ALA A 58 -7.39 -9.38 -1.47
C ALA A 58 -8.60 -9.88 -2.26
N ALA A 59 -9.02 -11.15 -2.07
CA ALA A 59 -10.06 -11.79 -2.87
C ALA A 59 -11.38 -10.98 -2.97
N PRO A 60 -11.93 -10.39 -1.89
CA PRO A 60 -13.17 -9.60 -1.99
C PRO A 60 -13.02 -8.34 -2.85
N LEU A 61 -11.84 -7.73 -2.89
CA LEU A 61 -11.57 -6.55 -3.71
C LEU A 61 -11.39 -6.95 -5.17
N LEU A 62 -10.71 -8.06 -5.44
CA LEU A 62 -10.54 -8.57 -6.80
C LEU A 62 -11.88 -8.97 -7.44
N ALA A 63 -12.79 -9.52 -6.65
CA ALA A 63 -14.15 -9.82 -7.09
C ALA A 63 -14.92 -8.54 -7.49
N LYS A 64 -14.74 -7.43 -6.76
CA LYS A 64 -15.36 -6.13 -7.07
C LYS A 64 -14.71 -5.47 -8.29
N LEU A 65 -13.38 -5.53 -8.37
CA LEU A 65 -12.59 -4.92 -9.43
C LEU A 65 -12.78 -5.61 -10.78
N ALA A 66 -13.01 -6.92 -10.77
CA ALA A 66 -13.18 -7.77 -11.96
C ALA A 66 -12.15 -7.44 -13.08
N PRO A 67 -10.84 -7.54 -12.79
CA PRO A 67 -9.80 -6.84 -13.56
C PRO A 67 -9.59 -7.34 -14.99
N GLY A 68 -10.25 -8.43 -15.43
CA GLY A 68 -9.92 -9.12 -16.67
C GLY A 68 -8.46 -9.64 -16.67
N PRO A 69 -7.86 -9.83 -17.85
CA PRO A 69 -6.45 -10.24 -17.94
C PRO A 69 -5.49 -9.18 -17.38
N ILE A 70 -4.58 -9.60 -16.50
CA ILE A 70 -3.54 -8.78 -15.87
C ILE A 70 -2.19 -9.21 -16.39
N ASP A 71 -1.32 -8.30 -16.81
CA ASP A 71 0.04 -8.65 -17.26
C ASP A 71 1.03 -8.69 -16.10
N LEU A 72 0.87 -7.77 -15.14
CA LEU A 72 1.75 -7.59 -13.98
C LEU A 72 0.95 -7.43 -12.68
N VAL A 73 1.37 -8.15 -11.64
CA VAL A 73 0.92 -7.93 -10.26
C VAL A 73 2.07 -7.36 -9.44
N VAL A 74 1.82 -6.33 -8.64
CA VAL A 74 2.78 -5.81 -7.66
C VAL A 74 2.12 -5.79 -6.29
N LEU A 75 2.66 -6.57 -5.36
CA LEU A 75 2.27 -6.56 -3.95
C LEU A 75 3.14 -5.55 -3.22
N ALA A 76 2.54 -4.71 -2.40
CA ALA A 76 3.23 -3.71 -1.59
C ALA A 76 2.77 -3.87 -0.15
N HIS A 77 3.68 -4.10 0.77
CA HIS A 77 3.33 -4.21 2.18
C HIS A 77 4.47 -3.77 3.08
N ALA A 78 4.11 -3.20 4.23
CA ALA A 78 5.05 -2.79 5.26
C ALA A 78 5.24 -3.88 6.31
N THR A 79 4.14 -4.50 6.73
CA THR A 79 4.16 -5.70 7.57
C THR A 79 4.25 -6.94 6.69
N PRO A 80 4.96 -7.99 7.13
CA PRO A 80 5.13 -9.21 6.33
C PRO A 80 3.83 -9.99 6.18
N GLU A 81 3.74 -10.80 5.13
CA GLU A 81 2.70 -11.82 5.02
C GLU A 81 2.83 -12.80 6.18
N GLY A 82 1.78 -12.92 6.99
CA GLY A 82 1.84 -13.74 8.18
C GLY A 82 1.72 -15.23 7.87
N GLU A 83 1.11 -15.63 6.76
CA GLU A 83 0.94 -17.05 6.39
C GLU A 83 2.03 -17.50 5.39
N PRO A 84 3.19 -18.00 5.84
CA PRO A 84 4.32 -18.35 4.97
C PRO A 84 4.04 -19.55 4.05
N ARG A 85 2.98 -20.33 4.33
CA ARG A 85 2.59 -21.48 3.49
C ARG A 85 1.82 -21.02 2.25
N ALA A 86 1.29 -19.80 2.26
CA ALA A 86 0.64 -19.17 1.13
C ALA A 86 1.60 -18.11 0.55
N SER A 87 2.07 -18.31 -0.68
CA SER A 87 2.71 -17.24 -1.43
C SER A 87 1.62 -16.54 -2.23
N ALA A 88 1.18 -15.37 -1.78
CA ALA A 88 0.14 -14.61 -2.48
C ALA A 88 0.52 -14.35 -3.95
N GLY A 89 1.81 -14.08 -4.22
CA GLY A 89 2.29 -13.90 -5.58
C GLY A 89 2.13 -15.14 -6.47
N CYS A 90 2.39 -16.35 -5.93
CA CYS A 90 2.14 -17.60 -6.65
C CYS A 90 0.64 -17.81 -6.89
N VAL A 91 -0.19 -17.57 -5.86
CA VAL A 91 -1.64 -17.70 -5.95
C VAL A 91 -2.22 -16.77 -7.01
N PHE A 92 -1.79 -15.51 -7.06
CA PHE A 92 -2.25 -14.57 -8.08
C PHE A 92 -1.79 -14.93 -9.49
N THR A 93 -0.54 -15.40 -9.62
CA THR A 93 -0.03 -15.88 -10.92
C THR A 93 -0.83 -17.06 -11.45
N GLU A 94 -1.29 -17.95 -10.56
CA GLU A 94 -2.11 -19.11 -10.94
C GLU A 94 -3.57 -18.75 -11.22
N ARG A 95 -4.17 -17.87 -10.41
CA ARG A 95 -5.63 -17.63 -10.42
C ARG A 95 -6.07 -16.46 -11.31
N LEU A 96 -5.21 -15.45 -11.52
CA LEU A 96 -5.57 -14.30 -12.35
C LEU A 96 -5.19 -14.57 -13.80
N PRO A 97 -6.11 -14.34 -14.76
CA PRO A 97 -5.81 -14.60 -16.16
C PRO A 97 -4.71 -13.66 -16.67
N GLY A 98 -3.78 -14.21 -17.45
CA GLY A 98 -2.78 -13.42 -18.19
C GLY A 98 -1.54 -13.02 -17.41
N VAL A 99 -1.46 -13.27 -16.09
CA VAL A 99 -0.33 -12.79 -15.26
C VAL A 99 0.97 -13.39 -15.76
N ARG A 100 1.91 -12.52 -16.14
CA ARG A 100 3.25 -12.95 -16.58
C ARG A 100 4.28 -12.84 -15.48
N THR A 101 4.10 -11.87 -14.59
CA THR A 101 5.06 -11.58 -13.54
C THR A 101 4.34 -11.04 -12.33
N THR A 102 4.85 -11.41 -11.15
CA THR A 102 4.45 -10.85 -9.88
C THR A 102 5.69 -10.38 -9.13
N PHE A 103 5.65 -9.16 -8.60
CA PHE A 103 6.65 -8.64 -7.67
C PHE A 103 6.05 -8.44 -6.29
N SER A 104 6.89 -8.56 -5.26
CA SER A 104 6.58 -8.07 -3.91
C SER A 104 7.57 -6.97 -3.55
N VAL A 105 7.04 -5.84 -3.09
CA VAL A 105 7.78 -4.70 -2.54
C VAL A 105 7.54 -4.69 -1.05
N THR A 106 8.61 -4.99 -0.32
CA THR A 106 8.59 -5.17 1.13
C THR A 106 9.63 -4.27 1.77
N GLU A 107 9.52 -4.08 3.10
CA GLU A 107 10.55 -3.41 3.91
C GLU A 107 10.83 -1.94 3.52
N GLN A 108 9.92 -1.28 2.80
CA GLN A 108 9.99 0.17 2.55
C GLN A 108 9.08 0.96 3.51
N GLY A 109 8.60 0.30 4.57
CA GLY A 109 7.69 0.87 5.55
C GLY A 109 6.46 1.51 4.89
N ARG A 110 6.15 2.73 5.31
CA ARG A 110 5.00 3.50 4.81
C ARG A 110 5.09 3.83 3.32
N THR A 111 6.29 3.79 2.75
CA THR A 111 6.53 4.14 1.34
C THR A 111 6.45 2.97 0.36
N SER A 112 6.19 1.73 0.83
CA SER A 112 6.12 0.52 -0.02
C SER A 112 5.19 0.68 -1.23
N ALA A 113 4.02 1.29 -1.04
CA ALA A 113 3.07 1.49 -2.12
C ALA A 113 3.58 2.42 -3.23
N PHE A 114 4.39 3.43 -2.88
CA PHE A 114 4.99 4.34 -3.84
C PHE A 114 6.10 3.65 -4.65
N ALA A 115 6.92 2.82 -4.01
CA ALA A 115 7.91 2.00 -4.71
C ALA A 115 7.24 0.96 -5.64
N ALA A 116 6.12 0.37 -5.21
CA ALA A 116 5.31 -0.50 -6.06
C ALA A 116 4.73 0.22 -7.28
N LEU A 117 4.29 1.47 -7.12
CA LEU A 117 3.83 2.30 -8.23
C LEU A 117 4.96 2.60 -9.23
N LEU A 118 6.17 2.90 -8.75
CA LEU A 118 7.35 3.07 -9.60
C LEU A 118 7.64 1.79 -10.40
N LEU A 119 7.65 0.62 -9.77
CA LEU A 119 7.83 -0.66 -10.46
C LEU A 119 6.74 -0.92 -11.50
N ALA A 120 5.47 -0.69 -11.14
CA ALA A 120 4.34 -0.83 -12.04
C ALA A 120 4.49 0.03 -13.31
N GLY A 121 5.03 1.26 -13.18
CA GLY A 121 5.19 2.19 -14.29
C GLY A 121 6.47 2.02 -15.10
N THR A 122 7.49 1.36 -14.54
CA THR A 122 8.80 1.19 -15.19
C THR A 122 9.03 -0.22 -15.74
N PHE A 123 8.31 -1.22 -15.22
CA PHE A 123 8.35 -2.56 -15.76
C PHE A 123 7.68 -2.60 -17.15
N PRO A 124 8.26 -3.28 -18.16
CA PRO A 124 7.76 -3.29 -19.53
C PRO A 124 6.53 -4.19 -19.73
N ALA A 125 5.51 -4.02 -18.88
CA ALA A 125 4.22 -4.66 -19.03
C ALA A 125 3.45 -4.09 -20.23
N ARG A 126 2.59 -4.91 -20.84
CA ARG A 126 1.67 -4.55 -21.92
C ARG A 126 0.26 -4.94 -21.51
N GLY A 127 -0.54 -3.94 -21.15
CA GLY A 127 -1.95 -4.10 -20.78
C GLY A 127 -2.22 -3.61 -19.37
N ARG A 128 -2.83 -4.46 -18.54
CA ARG A 128 -3.26 -4.11 -17.20
C ARG A 128 -2.23 -4.47 -16.14
N VAL A 129 -2.07 -3.57 -15.16
CA VAL A 129 -1.24 -3.77 -13.98
C VAL A 129 -2.11 -3.70 -12.74
N LEU A 130 -2.00 -4.71 -11.89
CA LEU A 130 -2.65 -4.74 -10.58
C LEU A 130 -1.63 -4.41 -9.51
N VAL A 131 -1.87 -3.35 -8.74
CA VAL A 131 -1.11 -3.04 -7.53
C VAL A 131 -1.99 -3.33 -6.31
N LEU A 132 -1.52 -4.19 -5.42
CA LEU A 132 -2.15 -4.49 -4.14
C LEU A 132 -1.29 -3.92 -3.02
N VAL A 133 -1.86 -3.02 -2.21
CA VAL A 133 -1.22 -2.47 -1.01
C VAL A 133 -1.86 -3.13 0.20
N LEU A 134 -1.06 -3.71 1.09
CA LEU A 134 -1.56 -4.52 2.20
C LEU A 134 -0.92 -4.13 3.53
N ASP A 135 -1.78 -3.97 4.54
CA ASP A 135 -1.44 -3.78 5.94
C ASP A 135 -1.96 -4.99 6.73
N GLN A 136 -1.13 -5.53 7.64
CA GLN A 136 -1.48 -6.67 8.49
C GLN A 136 -1.19 -6.35 9.95
N SER A 137 -2.24 -6.42 10.78
CA SER A 137 -2.23 -6.06 12.20
C SER A 137 -1.59 -7.12 13.10
N VAL A 138 -1.55 -8.38 12.66
CA VAL A 138 -0.97 -9.48 13.42
C VAL A 138 0.47 -9.72 12.96
N VAL A 139 1.43 -9.25 13.75
CA VAL A 139 2.87 -9.48 13.58
C VAL A 139 3.36 -10.44 14.68
N PRO A 140 3.95 -11.60 14.35
CA PRO A 140 4.30 -12.62 15.35
C PRO A 140 5.40 -12.24 16.34
N TRP A 141 6.19 -11.21 16.07
CA TRP A 141 7.36 -10.80 16.86
C TRP A 141 7.27 -9.35 17.33
N GLU A 142 8.10 -9.02 18.31
CA GLU A 142 8.22 -7.66 18.84
C GLU A 142 8.67 -6.66 17.77
N VAL A 143 7.93 -5.56 17.65
CA VAL A 143 8.24 -4.45 16.74
C VAL A 143 8.70 -3.27 17.59
N PRO A 144 9.88 -2.66 17.32
CA PRO A 144 10.44 -1.61 18.19
C PRO A 144 9.53 -0.40 18.37
N ASP A 145 8.79 -0.03 17.32
CA ASP A 145 7.80 1.03 17.34
C ASP A 145 6.41 0.43 17.06
N ALA A 146 5.50 0.56 18.02
CA ALA A 146 4.13 0.05 17.86
C ALA A 146 3.36 0.77 16.74
N THR A 147 3.79 1.96 16.33
CA THR A 147 3.19 2.70 15.21
C THR A 147 3.55 2.12 13.84
N ASP A 148 4.52 1.20 13.78
CA ASP A 148 4.86 0.40 12.60
C ASP A 148 4.02 -0.89 12.49
N VAL A 149 3.02 -1.05 13.36
CA VAL A 149 2.01 -2.10 13.25
C VAL A 149 0.65 -1.44 13.04
N PRO A 150 -0.08 -1.75 11.96
CA PRO A 150 -1.41 -1.21 11.74
C PRO A 150 -2.40 -1.77 12.77
N ALA A 151 -3.41 -0.99 13.10
CA ALA A 151 -4.43 -1.37 14.07
C ALA A 151 -5.42 -2.42 13.51
N VAL A 152 -5.54 -2.51 12.20
CA VAL A 152 -6.43 -3.42 11.48
C VAL A 152 -5.72 -3.97 10.24
N ASP A 153 -6.20 -5.10 9.73
CA ASP A 153 -5.78 -5.55 8.41
C ASP A 153 -6.48 -4.66 7.37
N ALA A 154 -5.77 -4.24 6.32
CA ALA A 154 -6.33 -3.42 5.27
C ALA A 154 -5.73 -3.76 3.90
N VAL A 155 -6.55 -3.65 2.87
CA VAL A 155 -6.12 -3.86 1.47
C VAL A 155 -6.62 -2.72 0.62
N VAL A 156 -5.74 -2.19 -0.22
CA VAL A 156 -6.08 -1.33 -1.34
C VAL A 156 -5.71 -2.06 -2.64
N ALA A 157 -6.67 -2.21 -3.54
CA ALA A 157 -6.47 -2.77 -4.86
C ALA A 157 -6.59 -1.67 -5.91
N LEU A 158 -5.56 -1.50 -6.73
CA LEU A 158 -5.47 -0.48 -7.78
C LEU A 158 -5.25 -1.17 -9.13
N LEU A 159 -6.12 -0.86 -10.09
CA LEU A 159 -5.99 -1.30 -11.48
C LEU A 159 -5.49 -0.17 -12.34
N PHE A 160 -4.42 -0.42 -13.08
CA PHE A 160 -3.86 0.51 -14.04
C PHE A 160 -3.88 -0.06 -15.45
N GLU A 161 -4.03 0.81 -16.44
CA GLU A 161 -3.69 0.54 -17.84
C GLU A 161 -2.31 1.13 -18.16
N THR A 162 -1.45 0.33 -18.81
CA THR A 162 -0.14 0.78 -19.32
C THR A 162 -0.27 1.66 -20.56
N GLY A 163 0.74 2.50 -20.82
CA GLY A 163 0.78 3.40 -21.97
C GLY A 163 -0.08 4.65 -21.82
N GLY A 164 -0.80 4.79 -20.71
CA GLY A 164 -1.50 6.01 -20.34
C GLY A 164 -0.56 7.09 -19.81
N SER A 165 -1.10 8.28 -19.57
CA SER A 165 -0.44 9.33 -18.80
C SER A 165 -1.44 9.81 -17.76
N GLY A 166 -1.07 9.77 -16.50
CA GLY A 166 -1.99 10.05 -15.39
C GLY A 166 -1.35 9.91 -14.02
N VAL A 167 -0.11 9.44 -13.95
CA VAL A 167 0.62 9.31 -12.70
C VAL A 167 1.93 10.08 -12.78
N ARG A 168 2.14 11.04 -11.87
CA ARG A 168 3.46 11.60 -11.57
C ARG A 168 3.94 11.04 -10.25
N TRP A 169 5.22 10.77 -10.14
CA TRP A 169 5.84 10.16 -8.97
C TRP A 169 7.18 10.83 -8.66
N GLU A 170 7.45 11.06 -7.37
CA GLU A 170 8.74 11.50 -6.86
C GLU A 170 9.06 10.87 -5.51
N HIS A 171 10.35 10.70 -5.24
CA HIS A 171 10.86 10.27 -3.95
C HIS A 171 12.04 11.14 -3.55
N HIS A 172 12.02 11.59 -2.30
CA HIS A 172 13.01 12.50 -1.74
C HIS A 172 13.59 11.87 -0.47
N ALA A 173 14.89 11.59 -0.47
CA ALA A 173 15.61 11.07 0.70
C ALA A 173 16.23 12.22 1.51
N GLY A 174 16.38 12.03 2.83
CA GLY A 174 17.01 13.00 3.72
C GLY A 174 16.15 14.22 4.08
N VAL A 175 14.86 14.21 3.73
CA VAL A 175 13.92 15.31 3.99
C VAL A 175 13.68 15.45 5.49
N THR A 176 13.95 16.64 6.04
CA THR A 176 13.54 17.00 7.40
C THR A 176 12.05 17.28 7.48
N PRO A 177 11.40 17.15 8.66
CA PRO A 177 10.01 17.53 8.84
C PRO A 177 9.67 18.95 8.35
N GLY A 178 10.57 19.92 8.52
CA GLY A 178 10.36 21.31 8.09
C GLY A 178 10.41 21.52 6.57
N GLU A 179 10.99 20.58 5.82
CA GLU A 179 11.11 20.63 4.35
C GLU A 179 9.91 19.99 3.64
N VAL A 180 9.08 19.23 4.36
CA VAL A 180 7.97 18.48 3.77
C VAL A 180 6.99 19.39 3.04
N VAL A 181 6.47 20.44 3.69
CA VAL A 181 5.51 21.37 3.07
C VAL A 181 6.08 22.04 1.81
N PRO A 182 7.30 22.64 1.84
CA PRO A 182 7.94 23.15 0.63
C PRO A 182 8.03 22.15 -0.52
N VAL A 183 8.39 20.89 -0.23
CA VAL A 183 8.50 19.84 -1.24
C VAL A 183 7.12 19.49 -1.84
N LEU A 184 6.08 19.36 -1.01
CA LEU A 184 4.71 19.13 -1.46
C LEU A 184 4.19 20.26 -2.35
N THR A 185 4.35 21.52 -1.92
CA THR A 185 3.93 22.70 -2.68
C THR A 185 4.65 22.77 -4.03
N SER A 186 5.95 22.45 -4.07
CA SER A 186 6.70 22.46 -5.33
C SER A 186 6.23 21.36 -6.29
N PHE A 187 5.81 20.20 -5.78
CA PHE A 187 5.45 19.06 -6.62
C PHE A 187 4.05 19.20 -7.22
N ALA A 188 3.06 19.64 -6.44
CA ALA A 188 1.66 19.75 -6.87
C ALA A 188 0.94 20.93 -6.18
N PRO A 189 1.23 22.18 -6.57
CA PRO A 189 0.85 23.39 -5.83
C PRO A 189 -0.67 23.59 -5.68
N ASP A 190 -1.46 23.13 -6.65
CA ASP A 190 -2.92 23.37 -6.71
C ASP A 190 -3.75 22.08 -6.59
N THR A 191 -3.15 20.98 -6.13
CA THR A 191 -3.81 19.67 -6.10
C THR A 191 -4.23 19.29 -4.67
N PRO A 192 -5.49 18.91 -4.42
CA PRO A 192 -5.92 18.37 -3.13
C PRO A 192 -5.03 17.21 -2.68
N ALA A 193 -4.67 17.19 -1.40
CA ALA A 193 -3.68 16.26 -0.88
C ALA A 193 -4.29 15.27 0.12
N VAL A 194 -3.95 13.99 -0.02
CA VAL A 194 -4.15 12.95 0.98
C VAL A 194 -2.80 12.70 1.65
N LEU A 195 -2.74 12.99 2.94
CA LEU A 195 -1.54 12.83 3.76
C LEU A 195 -1.62 11.50 4.51
N GLY A 196 -0.65 10.63 4.25
CA GLY A 196 -0.51 9.35 4.93
C GLY A 196 -0.22 9.50 6.43
N GLN A 197 -0.38 8.40 7.17
CA GLN A 197 -0.23 8.42 8.63
C GLN A 197 1.22 8.59 9.10
N GLY A 198 2.22 8.50 8.21
CA GLY A 198 3.63 8.76 8.52
C GLY A 198 4.03 10.23 8.48
N MET A 199 3.14 11.10 8.00
CA MET A 199 3.44 12.51 7.83
C MET A 199 3.78 13.15 9.19
N PRO A 200 4.90 13.89 9.29
CA PRO A 200 5.31 14.48 10.55
C PRO A 200 4.37 15.62 10.96
N ALA A 201 4.39 16.01 12.23
CA ALA A 201 3.67 17.21 12.67
C ALA A 201 4.17 18.45 11.90
N GLY A 202 3.23 19.27 11.41
CA GLY A 202 3.55 20.44 10.60
C GLY A 202 2.31 21.28 10.31
N ASP A 203 2.54 22.50 9.84
CA ASP A 203 1.51 23.43 9.41
C ASP A 203 1.16 23.19 7.93
N TYR A 204 0.31 22.19 7.69
CA TYR A 204 -0.12 21.79 6.35
C TYR A 204 -1.16 22.74 5.75
N ASP A 205 -1.76 23.64 6.53
CA ASP A 205 -2.68 24.67 6.01
C ASP A 205 -1.95 25.61 5.03
N ARG A 206 -0.62 25.74 5.18
CA ARG A 206 0.26 26.47 4.24
C ARG A 206 0.28 25.90 2.82
N LEU A 207 -0.21 24.68 2.61
CA LEU A 207 -0.36 24.13 1.26
C LEU A 207 -1.43 24.89 0.46
N GLY A 208 -2.39 25.55 1.12
CA GLY A 208 -3.43 26.34 0.44
C GLY A 208 -4.41 25.50 -0.39
N VAL A 209 -4.38 24.17 -0.25
CA VAL A 209 -5.22 23.22 -0.96
C VAL A 209 -6.03 22.38 0.04
N PRO A 210 -7.17 21.79 -0.38
CA PRO A 210 -7.92 20.89 0.48
C PRO A 210 -7.09 19.69 0.93
N LEU A 211 -7.10 19.42 2.24
CA LEU A 211 -6.51 18.23 2.83
C LEU A 211 -7.59 17.18 3.07
N ILE A 212 -7.33 15.96 2.61
CA ILE A 212 -8.23 14.82 2.74
C ILE A 212 -7.71 13.95 3.88
N ALA A 213 -8.56 13.77 4.89
CA ALA A 213 -8.21 13.00 6.08
C ALA A 213 -8.01 11.51 5.75
N THR A 214 -6.98 10.91 6.34
CA THR A 214 -6.77 9.46 6.33
C THR A 214 -7.27 8.85 7.63
N ALA A 215 -7.79 7.63 7.56
CA ALA A 215 -8.23 6.91 8.75
C ALA A 215 -7.02 6.57 9.63
N PRO A 216 -7.13 6.74 10.96
CA PRO A 216 -6.05 6.34 11.86
C PRO A 216 -5.89 4.82 11.87
N GLY A 217 -4.71 4.35 12.27
CA GLY A 217 -4.42 2.92 12.44
C GLY A 217 -4.08 2.17 11.14
N LEU A 218 -3.93 2.89 10.02
CA LEU A 218 -3.37 2.36 8.78
C LEU A 218 -1.87 2.66 8.69
N LEU A 219 -1.15 1.85 7.91
CA LEU A 219 0.28 1.99 7.68
C LEU A 219 0.52 2.36 6.21
N CYS A 220 0.96 1.42 5.36
CA CYS A 220 1.26 1.73 3.96
C CYS A 220 0.02 1.86 3.08
N THR A 221 -1.16 1.41 3.55
CA THR A 221 -2.45 1.64 2.85
C THR A 221 -3.02 3.04 3.10
N SER A 222 -2.48 3.80 4.06
CA SER A 222 -3.14 4.98 4.64
C SER A 222 -3.58 6.03 3.62
N ALA A 223 -2.66 6.60 2.83
CA ALA A 223 -2.97 7.59 1.81
C ALA A 223 -3.80 7.01 0.65
N TRP A 224 -3.63 5.72 0.37
CA TRP A 224 -4.24 5.03 -0.76
C TRP A 224 -5.69 4.66 -0.53
N ALA A 225 -6.09 4.46 0.73
CA ALA A 225 -7.42 4.08 1.16
C ALA A 225 -8.54 5.05 0.71
N GLN A 226 -8.20 6.31 0.42
CA GLN A 226 -9.15 7.34 -0.01
C GLN A 226 -9.48 7.29 -1.51
N LEU A 227 -8.63 6.67 -2.34
CA LEU A 227 -8.78 6.68 -3.79
C LEU A 227 -10.16 6.22 -4.30
N PRO A 228 -10.77 5.12 -3.79
CA PRO A 228 -12.10 4.70 -4.27
C PRO A 228 -13.18 5.77 -4.06
N GLY A 229 -13.13 6.46 -2.92
CA GLY A 229 -14.07 7.56 -2.62
C GLY A 229 -13.83 8.77 -3.49
N LEU A 230 -12.56 9.14 -3.71
CA LEU A 230 -12.20 10.28 -4.55
C LEU A 230 -12.57 10.09 -6.02
N MET A 231 -12.38 8.87 -6.55
CA MET A 231 -12.78 8.52 -7.92
C MET A 231 -14.29 8.65 -8.13
N THR A 232 -15.09 8.24 -7.15
CA THR A 232 -16.57 8.32 -7.22
C THR A 232 -17.11 9.71 -6.88
N GLY A 233 -16.34 10.51 -6.13
CA GLY A 233 -16.67 11.89 -5.76
C GLY A 233 -16.41 12.94 -6.84
N GLY A 234 -15.93 12.54 -8.03
CA GLY A 234 -15.70 13.46 -9.15
C GLY A 234 -14.45 14.32 -9.03
N HIS A 235 -13.51 13.95 -8.17
CA HIS A 235 -12.20 14.59 -8.13
C HIS A 235 -11.46 14.33 -9.44
N GLU A 236 -10.77 15.34 -9.95
CA GLU A 236 -10.02 15.20 -11.20
C GLU A 236 -8.63 14.64 -10.96
N ARG A 237 -8.06 14.97 -9.79
CA ARG A 237 -6.67 14.69 -9.46
C ARG A 237 -6.47 14.75 -7.96
N VAL A 238 -5.50 13.99 -7.47
CA VAL A 238 -5.11 13.99 -6.05
C VAL A 238 -3.60 13.82 -5.91
N LEU A 239 -3.02 14.50 -4.93
CA LEU A 239 -1.66 14.27 -4.44
C LEU A 239 -1.73 13.30 -3.26
N LEU A 240 -1.02 12.18 -3.35
CA LEU A 240 -0.76 11.27 -2.24
C LEU A 240 0.66 11.52 -1.74
N ALA A 241 0.83 11.62 -0.42
CA ALA A 241 2.14 11.76 0.19
C ALA A 241 2.23 10.91 1.46
N ASP A 242 3.37 10.26 1.67
CA ASP A 242 3.69 9.60 2.95
C ASP A 242 5.17 9.75 3.27
N TYR A 243 5.47 9.71 4.57
CA TYR A 243 6.80 9.99 5.10
C TYR A 243 7.27 8.85 6.01
N ASP A 244 8.51 8.41 5.79
CA ASP A 244 9.20 7.50 6.68
C ASP A 244 10.17 8.31 7.56
N ALA A 245 9.88 8.40 8.86
CA ALA A 245 10.70 9.17 9.80
C ALA A 245 12.06 8.54 10.09
N THR A 246 12.16 7.21 10.01
CA THR A 246 13.40 6.46 10.26
C THR A 246 14.40 6.71 9.15
N LEU A 247 13.94 6.64 7.90
CA LEU A 247 14.76 6.86 6.70
C LEU A 247 14.79 8.33 6.26
N ARG A 248 13.96 9.18 6.88
CA ARG A 248 13.73 10.58 6.49
C ARG A 248 13.39 10.68 5.01
N SER A 249 12.48 9.84 4.56
CA SER A 249 12.13 9.71 3.15
C SER A 249 10.69 10.15 2.91
N LEU A 250 10.47 10.98 1.90
CA LEU A 250 9.17 11.49 1.49
C LEU A 250 8.85 10.95 0.11
N SER A 251 7.74 10.24 -0.03
CA SER A 251 7.27 9.71 -1.31
C SER A 251 5.97 10.38 -1.74
N LEU A 252 5.91 10.76 -3.00
CA LEU A 252 4.84 11.55 -3.58
C LEU A 252 4.29 10.86 -4.84
N ALA A 253 2.98 10.87 -4.99
CA ALA A 253 2.31 10.45 -6.21
C ALA A 253 1.14 11.39 -6.50
N GLU A 254 1.15 12.04 -7.66
CA GLU A 254 -0.03 12.73 -8.17
C GLU A 254 -0.74 11.82 -9.17
N ILE A 255 -2.03 11.59 -8.96
CA ILE A 255 -2.84 10.66 -9.76
C ILE A 255 -4.01 11.42 -10.37
N ASP A 256 -4.15 11.32 -11.69
CA ASP A 256 -5.34 11.70 -12.44
C ASP A 256 -6.43 10.65 -12.19
N LEU A 257 -7.60 11.12 -11.75
CA LEU A 257 -8.74 10.30 -11.38
C LEU A 257 -9.85 10.36 -12.44
N ARG A 258 -9.72 11.19 -13.49
CA ARG A 258 -10.70 11.25 -14.56
C ARG A 258 -10.63 9.98 -15.40
N ALA A 259 -11.77 9.30 -15.53
CA ALA A 259 -11.98 8.39 -16.64
C ALA A 259 -12.03 9.23 -17.93
N ARG A 260 -11.13 9.00 -18.89
CA ARG A 260 -11.45 9.40 -20.26
C ARG A 260 -12.59 8.49 -20.73
N PRO A 261 -13.70 9.02 -21.28
CA PRO A 261 -14.51 8.23 -22.19
C PRO A 261 -13.60 7.72 -23.31
N ASP A 262 -13.76 6.47 -23.70
CA ASP A 262 -12.97 5.82 -24.75
C ASP A 262 -12.81 6.74 -25.98
N GLU A 263 -11.55 6.97 -26.39
CA GLU A 263 -11.21 7.49 -27.73
C GLU A 263 -11.34 6.37 -28.76
#